data_AF-A0A9D6X0R1-F1
#
_entry.id   AF-A0A9D6X0R1-F1
#
_cell.length_a   1.000
_cell.length_b   1.000
_cell.length_c   1.000
_cell.angle_alpha   90.00
_cell.angle_beta   90.00
_cell.angle_gamma   90.00
#
_symmetry.space_group_name_H-M   'P 1'
#
loop_
_entity.id
_entity.type
_entity.pdbx_description
1 polymer ?
#
loop_
_entity_poly.entity_id
_entity_poly.type
_entity_poly.pdbx_seq_one_letter_code
_entity_poly.pdbx_strand_id
1 'polypeptide(L)' 'MIKTFEALFDGKVFRPREPIFLEPNTQVQITIETKTNDDKETLSFFDTARALNLDGPTDWSANLEEYLYGEKRGE' A
#
# COMPACT_ATOMS: atom_id res chain seq x y z
N MET A 1 -17.60 10.04 27.76
CA MET A 1 -16.15 10.23 27.58
C MET A 1 -15.72 9.31 26.45
N ILE A 2 -15.10 9.85 25.39
CA ILE A 2 -14.61 9.04 24.26
C ILE A 2 -13.13 8.77 24.52
N LYS A 3 -12.73 7.50 24.50
CA LYS A 3 -11.33 7.08 24.57
C LYS A 3 -11.03 6.21 23.36
N THR A 4 -9.97 6.54 22.64
CA THR A 4 -9.44 5.75 21.53
C THR A 4 -8.23 4.99 22.04
N PHE A 5 -8.17 3.69 21.79
CA PHE A 5 -7.06 2.82 22.14
C PHE A 5 -6.70 1.94 20.95
N GLU A 6 -5.44 1.50 20.90
CA GLU A 6 -5.02 0.54 19.88
C GLU A 6 -5.36 -0.88 20.33
N ALA A 7 -5.93 -1.66 19.40
CA ALA A 7 -6.19 -3.07 19.60
C ALA A 7 -5.70 -3.87 18.39
N LEU A 8 -5.15 -5.05 18.66
CA LEU A 8 -4.76 -6.01 17.65
C LEU A 8 -5.86 -7.06 17.49
N PHE A 9 -6.28 -7.29 16.26
CA PHE A 9 -7.20 -8.38 15.94
C PHE A 9 -6.40 -9.67 15.69
N ASP A 10 -6.59 -10.67 16.55
CA ASP A 10 -5.86 -11.95 16.46
C ASP A 10 -6.56 -12.99 15.55
N GLY A 11 -7.56 -12.56 14.78
CA GLY A 11 -8.41 -13.41 13.95
C GLY A 11 -9.67 -13.92 14.65
N LYS A 12 -9.79 -13.74 15.97
CA LYS A 12 -10.98 -14.11 16.75
C LYS A 12 -11.49 -12.98 17.64
N VAL A 13 -10.58 -12.27 18.30
CA VAL A 13 -10.89 -11.22 19.28
C VAL A 13 -9.98 -10.00 19.09
N PHE A 14 -10.49 -8.82 19.47
CA PHE A 14 -9.69 -7.60 19.57
C PHE A 14 -9.01 -7.57 20.94
N ARG A 15 -7.67 -7.60 20.95
CA ARG A 15 -6.85 -7.49 22.14
C ARG A 15 -6.31 -6.07 22.25
N PRO A 16 -6.73 -5.28 23.25
CA PRO A 16 -6.18 -3.94 23.44
C PRO A 16 -4.71 -4.04 23.83
N ARG A 17 -3.89 -3.12 23.31
CA ARG A 17 -2.45 -3.02 23.67
C ARG A 17 -2.25 -2.49 25.08
N GLU A 18 -3.22 -1.74 25.58
CA GLU A 18 -3.20 -1.10 26.88
C GLU A 18 -4.33 -1.63 27.76
N PRO A 19 -4.16 -1.72 29.09
CA PRO A 19 -5.23 -2.10 30.00
C PRO A 19 -6.39 -1.11 29.93
N ILE A 20 -7.60 -1.63 29.69
CA ILE A 20 -8.82 -0.83 29.70
C ILE A 20 -9.55 -1.09 31.02
N PHE A 21 -9.72 -0.04 31.82
CA PHE A 21 -10.50 -0.09 33.04
C PHE A 21 -11.95 0.29 32.72
N LEU A 22 -12.77 -0.72 32.43
CA LEU A 22 -14.22 -0.59 32.31
C LEU A 22 -14.89 -1.48 33.36
N GLU A 23 -15.97 -0.99 33.94
CA GLU A 23 -16.79 -1.77 34.85
C GLU A 23 -17.48 -2.93 34.11
N PRO A 24 -17.72 -4.08 34.77
CA PRO A 24 -18.50 -5.17 34.19
C PRO A 24 -19.88 -4.68 33.69
N ASN A 25 -20.34 -5.24 32.57
CA ASN A 25 -21.61 -4.87 31.91
C ASN A 25 -21.69 -3.43 31.37
N THR A 26 -20.55 -2.78 31.12
CA THR A 26 -20.54 -1.52 30.40
C THR A 26 -20.80 -1.75 28.91
N GLN A 27 -21.92 -1.23 28.38
CA GLN A 27 -22.20 -1.24 26.95
C GLN A 27 -21.33 -0.21 26.23
N VAL A 28 -20.57 -0.66 25.23
CA VAL A 28 -19.66 0.18 24.44
C VAL A 28 -19.95 0.06 22.94
N GLN A 29 -19.67 1.13 22.21
CA GLN A 29 -19.64 1.13 20.74
C GLN A 29 -18.18 1.12 20.29
N ILE A 30 -17.83 0.23 19.37
CA ILE A 30 -16.47 0.09 18.83
C ILE A 30 -16.46 0.63 17.40
N THR A 31 -15.54 1.56 17.14
CA THR A 31 -15.24 2.03 15.76
C THR A 31 -13.90 1.42 15.34
N ILE A 32 -13.88 0.73 14.20
CA ILE A 32 -12.68 0.08 13.68
C ILE A 32 -12.06 0.97 12.62
N GLU A 33 -10.88 1.50 12.91
CA GLU A 33 -10.02 2.18 11.93
C GLU A 33 -8.84 1.27 11.61
N THR A 34 -8.78 0.81 10.36
CA THR A 34 -7.64 0.01 9.90
C THR A 34 -6.48 0.95 9.59
N LYS A 35 -5.46 0.97 10.45
CA LYS A 35 -4.17 1.56 10.08
C LYS A 35 -3.52 0.61 9.07
N THR A 36 -3.57 0.96 7.79
CA THR A 36 -2.68 0.34 6.80
C THR A 36 -1.28 0.59 7.29
N ASN A 37 -0.56 -0.47 7.63
CA ASN A 37 0.86 -0.39 7.90
C ASN A 37 1.48 0.08 6.59
N ASP A 38 1.80 1.37 6.49
CA ASP A 38 2.47 1.98 5.34
C ASP A 38 3.95 1.53 5.25
N ASP A 39 4.30 0.48 5.99
CA ASP A 39 5.50 -0.35 5.83
C ASP A 39 5.50 -1.16 4.52
N LYS A 40 4.55 -0.92 3.61
CA LYS A 40 4.88 -1.09 2.20
C LYS A 40 5.83 0.06 1.89
N GLU A 41 7.13 -0.18 2.09
CA GLU A 41 8.19 0.66 1.50
C GLU A 41 7.66 1.16 0.17
N THR A 42 7.52 2.47 0.04
CA THR A 42 7.02 3.10 -1.17
C THR A 42 8.03 2.76 -2.26
N LEU A 43 7.81 1.61 -2.92
CA LEU A 43 8.67 1.14 -3.97
C LEU A 43 8.64 2.22 -5.03
N SER A 44 9.76 2.91 -5.17
CA SER A 44 9.92 3.94 -6.18
C SER A 44 9.54 3.33 -7.52
N PHE A 45 8.78 4.07 -8.31
CA PHE A 45 8.44 3.66 -9.67
C PHE A 45 9.71 3.27 -10.46
N PHE A 46 10.80 4.03 -10.28
CA PHE A 46 12.09 3.74 -10.91
C PHE A 46 12.75 2.46 -10.39
N ASP A 47 12.67 2.18 -9.08
CA ASP A 47 13.21 0.93 -8.52
C ASP A 47 12.44 -0.27 -9.05
N THR A 48 11.12 -0.16 -9.16
CA THR A 48 10.25 -1.17 -9.76
C THR A 48 10.59 -1.37 -11.23
N ALA A 49 10.69 -0.29 -12.01
CA ALA A 49 11.02 -0.36 -13.44
C ALA A 49 12.39 -0.99 -13.70
N ARG A 50 13.40 -0.67 -12.88
CA ARG A 50 14.74 -1.28 -12.97
C ARG A 50 14.71 -2.77 -12.60
N ALA A 51 13.95 -3.15 -11.58
CA ALA A 51 13.85 -4.54 -11.14
C ALA A 51 13.21 -5.46 -12.18
N LEU A 52 12.38 -4.92 -13.08
CA LEU A 52 11.77 -5.69 -14.17
C LEU A 52 12.79 -6.18 -15.22
N ASN A 53 14.02 -5.64 -15.22
CA ASN A 53 15.12 -6.05 -16.09
C ASN A 53 14.66 -6.28 -17.54
N LEU A 54 13.95 -5.28 -18.09
CA LEU A 54 13.33 -5.37 -19.40
C LEU A 54 14.40 -5.36 -20.48
N ASP A 55 14.41 -6.39 -21.33
CA ASP A 55 15.29 -6.47 -22.50
C ASP A 55 14.75 -5.60 -23.63
N GLY A 56 15.60 -4.72 -24.16
CA GLY A 56 15.20 -3.77 -25.19
C GLY A 56 16.34 -3.24 -26.05
N PRO A 57 16.06 -2.92 -27.31
CA PRO A 57 16.89 -2.07 -28.14
C PRO A 57 17.36 -0.79 -27.43
N THR A 58 18.63 -0.42 -27.64
CA THR A 58 19.25 0.77 -27.03
C THR A 58 18.64 2.09 -27.51
N ASP A 59 17.81 2.05 -28.55
CA ASP A 59 17.18 3.20 -29.20
C ASP A 59 15.70 3.38 -28.82
N TRP A 60 15.17 2.62 -27.86
CA TRP A 60 13.77 2.72 -27.40
C TRP A 60 13.32 4.14 -27.09
N SER A 61 14.15 4.92 -26.41
CA SER A 61 13.82 6.31 -26.07
C SER A 61 13.82 7.25 -27.29
N ALA A 62 14.57 6.91 -28.33
CA ALA A 62 14.69 7.72 -29.54
C ALA A 62 13.58 7.42 -30.56
N ASN A 63 13.11 6.16 -30.60
CA ASN A 63 12.14 5.65 -31.58
C ASN A 63 10.80 5.27 -30.93
N LEU A 64 10.39 5.98 -29.87
CA LEU A 64 9.18 5.69 -29.10
C LEU A 64 7.94 5.52 -29.98
N GLU A 65 7.73 6.42 -30.94
CA GLU A 65 6.56 6.40 -31.83
C GLU A 65 6.54 5.15 -32.73
N GLU A 66 7.71 4.72 -33.21
CA GLU A 66 7.83 3.51 -34.04
C GLU A 66 7.51 2.25 -33.22
N TYR A 67 7.96 2.18 -31.97
CA TYR A 67 7.68 1.03 -31.11
C TYR A 67 6.26 1.00 -30.55
N LEU A 68 5.66 2.16 -30.27
CA LEU A 68 4.30 2.24 -29.73
C LEU A 68 3.22 2.15 -30.82
N TYR A 69 3.45 2.77 -31.98
CA TYR A 69 2.42 2.94 -33.01
C TYR A 69 2.81 2.34 -34.37
N GLY A 70 4.05 1.88 -34.55
CA GLY A 70 4.50 1.30 -35.82
C GLY A 70 4.71 2.33 -36.94
N GLU A 71 4.65 3.63 -36.62
CA GLU A 71 4.86 4.69 -37.60
C GLU A 71 6.35 4.92 -37.82
N LYS A 72 6.84 4.56 -39.02
CA LYS A 72 8.19 4.93 -39.43
C LYS A 72 8.28 6.43 -39.61
N ARG A 73 9.31 7.02 -39.01
CA ARG A 73 9.56 8.45 -39.03
C ARG A 73 10.04 8.89 -40.43
N GLY A 74 9.09 9.13 -41.34
CA GLY A 74 9.29 9.72 -42.66
C GLY A 74 9.56 8.72 -43.79
N GLU A 75 8.64 8.68 -44.76
CA GLU A 75 8.98 8.62 -46.19
C GLU A 75 8.96 10.04 -46.76
#